data_AF-A0A917JUS7-F1
#
_entry.id   AF-A0A917JUS7-F1
#
_cell.length_a   1.000
_cell.length_b   1.000
_cell.length_c   1.000
_cell.angle_alpha   90.00
_cell.angle_beta   90.00
_cell.angle_gamma   90.00
#
_symmetry.space_group_name_H-M   'P 1'
#
loop_
_entity.id
_entity.type
_entity.pdbx_description
1 polymer ?
#
loop_
_entity_poly.entity_id
_entity_poly.type
_entity_poly.pdbx_seq_one_letter_code
_entity_poly.pdbx_strand_id
1 'polypeptide(L)'
;MVGLNSNNTLQAICDEVHIPAVSYGYVVPQKECEDFESTSQSVGKKTAKSSNEPDVNSDTRFPASSLSKIVFTYLVLQLVKEKQLDLDEPLHKILQYERFKMDNEYPDKAKNLTARHVLSHTTGLPNLGEDISSSLSFNPNSKLGETYSLKKKWKKIWRIWLKSMCLVL
;
A
#
# COMPACT_ATOMS: atom_id res chain seq x y z
N MET A 1 -2.89 -25.01 23.78
CA MET A 1 -2.01 -24.76 22.62
C MET A 1 -0.90 -23.85 23.09
N VAL A 2 0.32 -24.14 22.62
CA VAL A 2 1.61 -23.71 23.16
C VAL A 2 1.70 -22.20 23.42
N GLY A 3 1.63 -21.81 24.70
CA GLY A 3 2.00 -20.48 25.18
C GLY A 3 3.51 -20.33 25.20
N LEU A 4 4.13 -20.24 24.02
CA LEU A 4 5.44 -19.62 23.93
C LEU A 4 5.22 -18.15 24.25
N ASN A 5 6.02 -17.64 25.18
CA ASN A 5 5.99 -16.27 25.67
C ASN A 5 6.24 -15.31 24.48
N SER A 6 5.18 -14.98 23.74
CA SER A 6 5.24 -14.40 22.39
C SER A 6 5.96 -13.07 22.36
N ASN A 7 5.91 -12.33 23.47
CA ASN A 7 6.65 -11.09 23.65
C ASN A 7 8.17 -11.30 23.65
N ASN A 8 8.68 -12.39 24.27
CA ASN A 8 10.11 -12.67 24.31
C ASN A 8 10.66 -13.04 22.92
N THR A 9 9.89 -13.82 22.14
CA THR A 9 10.27 -14.16 20.76
C THR A 9 10.23 -12.92 19.87
N LEU A 10 9.20 -12.09 20.00
CA LEU A 10 9.09 -10.85 19.22
C LEU A 10 10.21 -9.87 19.56
N GLN A 11 10.57 -9.72 20.84
CA GLN A 11 11.71 -8.91 21.27
C GLN A 11 13.02 -9.42 20.68
N ALA A 12 13.27 -10.73 20.73
CA ALA A 12 14.48 -11.32 20.16
C ALA A 12 14.60 -11.05 18.64
N ILE A 13 13.49 -11.14 17.89
CA ILE A 13 13.48 -10.79 16.46
C ILE A 13 13.79 -9.30 16.27
N CYS A 14 13.15 -8.41 17.05
CA CYS A 14 13.39 -6.97 16.96
C CYS A 14 14.86 -6.62 17.21
N ASP A 15 15.48 -7.24 18.22
CA ASP A 15 16.88 -7.05 18.58
C ASP A 15 17.81 -7.57 17.47
N GLU A 16 17.53 -8.75 16.90
CA GLU A 16 18.33 -9.35 15.82
C GLU A 16 18.36 -8.48 14.56
N VAL A 17 17.19 -7.98 14.14
CA VAL A 17 17.04 -7.23 12.88
C VAL A 17 17.09 -5.71 13.07
N HIS A 18 17.41 -5.24 14.28
CA HIS A 18 17.54 -3.83 14.65
C HIS A 18 16.28 -3.01 14.35
N ILE A 19 15.09 -3.59 14.56
CA ILE A 19 13.82 -2.87 14.47
C ILE A 19 13.51 -2.27 15.85
N PRO A 20 13.31 -0.93 15.95
CA PRO A 20 13.13 -0.27 17.25
C PRO A 20 11.79 -0.59 17.93
N ALA A 21 10.76 -0.90 17.14
CA ALA A 21 9.47 -1.29 17.66
C ALA A 21 8.61 -2.04 16.63
N VAL A 22 7.80 -2.98 17.12
CA VAL A 22 6.78 -3.70 16.36
C VAL A 22 5.50 -3.73 17.17
N SER A 23 4.37 -3.56 16.50
CA SER A 23 3.05 -3.87 17.04
C SER A 23 2.31 -4.75 16.03
N TYR A 24 1.63 -5.78 16.52
CA TYR A 24 0.77 -6.61 15.70
C TYR A 24 -0.54 -6.91 16.44
N GLY A 25 -1.62 -6.93 15.68
CA GLY A 25 -2.94 -7.34 16.14
C GLY A 25 -3.45 -8.47 15.27
N TYR A 26 -4.19 -9.39 15.86
CA TYR A 26 -4.87 -10.45 15.14
C TYR A 26 -6.26 -10.66 15.73
N VAL A 27 -7.15 -11.12 14.88
CA VAL A 27 -8.56 -11.31 15.20
C VAL A 27 -8.92 -12.75 14.86
N VAL A 28 -9.53 -13.46 15.81
CA VAL A 28 -9.91 -14.87 15.67
C VAL A 28 -11.43 -14.97 15.82
N PRO A 29 -12.13 -15.65 14.89
CA PRO A 29 -13.55 -15.91 15.05
C PRO A 29 -13.78 -16.82 16.26
N GLN A 30 -14.77 -16.50 17.09
CA GLN A 30 -15.17 -17.36 18.19
C GLN A 30 -15.95 -18.55 17.63
N LYS A 31 -15.72 -19.76 18.17
CA LYS A 31 -16.29 -20.99 17.61
C LYS A 31 -17.80 -21.13 17.84
N GLU A 32 -18.34 -20.41 18.81
CA GLU A 32 -19.69 -20.61 19.34
C GLU A 32 -20.63 -19.41 19.11
N CYS A 33 -20.11 -18.29 18.60
CA CYS A 33 -20.90 -17.12 18.22
C CYS A 33 -20.30 -16.42 17.00
N GLU A 34 -21.06 -15.52 16.37
CA GLU A 34 -20.59 -14.68 15.25
C GLU A 34 -19.62 -13.56 15.70
N ASP A 35 -19.17 -13.59 16.96
CA ASP A 35 -18.24 -12.59 17.48
C ASP A 35 -16.78 -12.94 17.15
N PHE A 36 -15.95 -11.90 17.24
CA PHE A 36 -14.53 -11.95 16.98
C PHE A 36 -13.76 -11.55 18.23
N GLU A 37 -12.74 -12.33 18.58
CA GLU A 37 -11.80 -11.98 19.64
C GLU A 37 -10.57 -11.31 19.04
N SER A 38 -10.25 -10.10 19.51
CA SER A 38 -9.08 -9.35 19.06
C SER A 38 -8.01 -9.36 20.14
N THR A 39 -6.77 -9.68 19.75
CA THR A 39 -5.59 -9.58 20.62
C THR A 39 -4.53 -8.72 19.94
N SER A 40 -3.85 -7.88 20.71
CA SER A 40 -2.72 -7.06 20.22
C SER A 40 -1.51 -7.20 21.13
N GLN A 41 -0.32 -7.18 20.54
CA GLN A 41 0.95 -7.15 21.26
C GLN A 41 1.87 -6.10 20.64
N SER A 42 2.62 -5.42 21.50
CA SER A 42 3.51 -4.33 21.13
C SER A 42 4.83 -4.47 21.89
N VAL A 43 5.95 -4.34 21.19
CA VAL A 43 7.30 -4.53 21.73
C VAL A 43 8.22 -3.45 21.19
N GLY A 44 9.09 -2.93 22.04
CA GLY A 44 10.08 -1.88 21.71
C GLY A 44 9.67 -0.48 22.15
N LYS A 45 10.43 0.52 21.69
CA LYS A 45 10.31 1.91 22.14
C LYS A 45 9.91 2.85 21.01
N LYS A 46 9.14 3.89 21.33
CA LYS A 46 8.71 4.89 20.33
C LYS A 46 9.88 5.68 19.73
N THR A 47 10.93 5.92 20.51
CA THR A 47 12.09 6.72 20.10
C THR A 47 13.40 6.05 20.54
N ALA A 48 14.41 6.10 19.68
CA ALA A 48 15.76 5.60 19.99
C ALA A 48 16.65 6.61 20.77
N LYS A 49 16.09 7.75 21.19
CA LYS A 49 16.87 8.90 21.71
C LYS A 49 17.17 8.86 23.21
N SER A 50 16.46 8.04 24.00
CA SER A 50 16.66 7.97 25.46
C SER A 50 16.16 6.65 26.06
N SER A 51 16.74 6.26 27.20
CA SER A 51 16.35 5.09 27.97
C SER A 51 14.98 5.23 28.65
N ASN A 52 14.51 6.47 28.89
CA ASN A 52 13.24 6.78 29.56
C ASN A 52 12.05 7.00 28.59
N GLU A 53 12.19 6.60 27.33
CA GLU A 53 11.13 6.77 26.34
C GLU A 53 9.98 5.79 26.58
N PRO A 54 8.72 6.22 26.32
CA PRO A 54 7.56 5.37 26.45
C PRO A 54 7.62 4.18 25.49
N ASP A 55 7.28 3.01 26.02
CA ASP A 55 7.10 1.80 25.24
C ASP A 55 5.96 1.98 24.22
N VAL A 56 6.04 1.22 23.13
CA VAL A 56 4.93 1.15 22.18
C VAL A 56 3.75 0.40 22.79
N ASN A 57 2.54 0.81 22.42
CA ASN A 57 1.29 0.21 22.87
C ASN A 57 0.29 0.11 21.70
N SER A 58 -0.92 -0.39 21.95
CA SER A 58 -1.98 -0.54 20.94
C SER A 58 -2.39 0.78 20.26
N ASP A 59 -2.17 1.91 20.93
CA ASP A 59 -2.53 3.24 20.41
C ASP A 59 -1.38 3.92 19.65
N THR A 60 -0.23 3.24 19.54
CA THR A 60 0.95 3.79 18.86
C THR A 60 0.74 3.83 17.36
N ARG A 61 0.96 5.00 16.76
CA ARG A 61 0.78 5.22 15.32
C ARG A 61 2.07 4.92 14.55
N PHE A 62 1.96 4.05 13.55
CA PHE A 62 3.03 3.74 12.61
C PHE A 62 2.67 4.27 11.21
N PRO A 63 3.64 4.61 10.36
CA PRO A 63 3.37 4.95 8.97
C PRO A 63 2.79 3.71 8.24
N ALA A 64 1.54 3.82 7.79
CA ALA A 64 0.84 2.72 7.11
C ALA A 64 1.42 2.39 5.72
N SER A 65 2.12 3.33 5.09
CA SER A 65 2.75 3.16 3.77
C SER A 65 1.74 2.58 2.75
N SER A 66 2.09 1.53 2.01
CA SER A 66 1.18 0.93 1.02
C SER A 66 -0.09 0.29 1.59
N LEU A 67 -0.23 0.11 2.91
CA LEU A 67 -1.49 -0.35 3.51
C LEU A 67 -2.63 0.66 3.31
N SER A 68 -2.32 1.95 3.15
CA SER A 68 -3.32 2.99 2.84
C SER A 68 -4.08 2.73 1.53
N LYS A 69 -3.51 1.96 0.59
CA LYS A 69 -4.17 1.59 -0.66
C LYS A 69 -5.42 0.73 -0.44
N ILE A 70 -5.46 -0.06 0.64
CA ILE A 70 -6.63 -0.88 0.98
C ILE A 70 -7.82 0.03 1.34
N VAL A 71 -7.57 1.03 2.20
CA VAL A 71 -8.59 2.03 2.59
C VAL A 71 -9.05 2.82 1.35
N PHE A 72 -8.13 3.26 0.50
CA PHE A 72 -8.48 3.95 -0.75
C PHE A 72 -9.33 3.07 -1.67
N THR A 73 -8.96 1.80 -1.84
CA THR A 73 -9.74 0.85 -2.66
C THR A 73 -11.15 0.73 -2.12
N TYR A 74 -11.33 0.63 -0.80
CA TYR A 74 -12.65 0.60 -0.18
C TYR A 74 -13.47 1.86 -0.51
N LEU A 75 -12.89 3.05 -0.40
CA LEU A 75 -13.56 4.31 -0.75
C LEU A 75 -13.99 4.35 -2.22
N VAL A 76 -13.12 3.92 -3.14
CA VAL A 76 -13.47 3.82 -4.56
C VAL A 76 -14.63 2.84 -4.78
N LEU A 77 -14.63 1.69 -4.09
CA LEU A 77 -15.72 0.73 -4.19
C LEU A 77 -17.04 1.24 -3.58
N GLN A 78 -17.01 2.14 -2.59
CA GLN A 78 -18.22 2.82 -2.12
C GLN A 78 -18.80 3.74 -3.21
N LEU A 79 -17.96 4.50 -3.91
CA LEU A 79 -18.41 5.33 -5.05
C LEU A 79 -19.03 4.47 -6.17
N VAL A 80 -18.46 3.28 -6.42
CA VAL A 80 -19.02 2.31 -7.38
C VAL A 80 -20.39 1.81 -6.91
N LYS A 81 -20.53 1.46 -5.63
CA LYS A 81 -21.81 1.05 -5.04
C LYS A 81 -22.88 2.16 -5.15
N GLU A 82 -22.48 3.41 -4.99
CA GLU A 82 -23.34 4.60 -5.14
C GLU A 82 -23.58 5.00 -6.61
N LYS A 83 -23.02 4.26 -7.57
CA LYS A 83 -23.09 4.52 -9.02
C LYS A 83 -22.51 5.87 -9.43
N GLN A 84 -21.61 6.44 -8.62
CA GLN A 84 -20.86 7.66 -8.92
C GLN A 84 -19.59 7.39 -9.74
N LEU A 85 -19.17 6.13 -9.82
CA LEU A 85 -18.02 5.67 -10.59
C LEU A 85 -18.32 4.30 -11.19
N ASP A 86 -17.94 4.06 -12.44
CA ASP A 86 -17.88 2.72 -13.02
C ASP A 86 -16.40 2.28 -13.11
N LEU A 87 -16.11 1.05 -12.67
CA LEU A 87 -14.75 0.50 -12.69
C LEU A 87 -14.19 0.33 -14.11
N ASP A 88 -15.08 0.14 -15.08
CA ASP A 88 -14.74 -0.15 -16.48
C ASP A 88 -14.94 1.05 -17.41
N GLU A 89 -15.46 2.16 -16.89
CA GLU A 89 -15.50 3.41 -17.64
C GLU A 89 -14.11 4.06 -17.72
N PRO A 90 -13.72 4.61 -18.90
CA PRO A 90 -12.48 5.34 -19.00
C PRO A 90 -12.44 6.58 -18.10
N LEU A 91 -11.45 6.63 -17.22
CA LEU A 91 -11.23 7.73 -16.27
C LEU A 91 -11.01 9.07 -16.95
N HIS A 92 -10.56 9.07 -18.21
CA HIS A 92 -10.33 10.29 -18.98
C HIS A 92 -11.59 11.16 -19.13
N LYS A 93 -12.79 10.57 -19.08
CA LYS A 93 -14.06 11.29 -19.09
C LYS A 93 -14.32 12.08 -17.80
N ILE A 94 -13.75 11.61 -16.69
CA ILE A 94 -13.93 12.17 -15.35
C ILE A 94 -12.76 13.11 -15.01
N LEU A 95 -11.54 12.69 -15.35
CA LEU A 95 -10.30 13.37 -15.02
C LEU A 95 -9.34 13.39 -16.20
N GLN A 96 -9.19 14.58 -16.78
CA GLN A 96 -8.19 14.86 -17.81
C GLN A 96 -6.84 15.20 -17.16
N TYR A 97 -6.14 14.19 -16.64
CA TYR A 97 -4.93 14.42 -15.86
C TYR A 97 -3.76 14.92 -16.74
N GLU A 98 -3.38 16.19 -16.57
CA GLU A 98 -2.39 16.90 -17.41
C GLU A 98 -1.06 16.17 -17.59
N ARG A 99 -0.61 15.42 -16.58
CA ARG A 99 0.66 14.67 -16.66
C ARG A 99 0.66 13.57 -17.71
N PHE A 100 -0.50 13.13 -18.20
CA PHE A 100 -0.56 12.20 -19.33
C PHE A 100 -0.41 12.87 -20.68
N LYS A 101 -0.50 14.21 -20.78
CA LYS A 101 -0.32 14.90 -22.07
C LYS A 101 1.13 14.78 -22.53
N MET A 102 1.29 14.41 -23.79
CA MET A 102 2.55 14.48 -24.53
C MET A 102 2.26 15.23 -25.83
N ASP A 103 3.06 16.25 -26.13
CA ASP A 103 2.86 17.11 -27.31
C ASP A 103 1.43 17.68 -27.42
N ASN A 104 0.86 18.10 -26.27
CA ASN A 104 -0.53 18.58 -26.12
C ASN A 104 -1.64 17.58 -26.40
N GLU A 105 -1.32 16.30 -26.60
CA GLU A 105 -2.30 15.24 -26.82
C GLU A 105 -2.25 14.16 -25.74
N TYR A 106 -3.40 13.54 -25.48
CA TYR A 106 -3.48 12.37 -24.60
C TYR A 106 -3.21 11.10 -25.41
N PRO A 107 -2.28 10.23 -24.99
CA PRO A 107 -2.06 8.95 -25.64
C PRO A 107 -3.28 8.03 -25.47
N ASP A 108 -3.50 7.11 -26.40
CA ASP A 108 -4.66 6.21 -26.39
C ASP A 108 -4.75 5.38 -25.11
N LYS A 109 -3.60 5.00 -24.51
CA LYS A 109 -3.57 4.29 -23.23
C LYS A 109 -4.12 5.15 -22.07
N ALA A 110 -3.87 6.46 -22.06
CA ALA A 110 -4.43 7.36 -21.06
C ALA A 110 -5.94 7.52 -21.26
N LYS A 111 -6.38 7.65 -22.52
CA LYS A 111 -7.80 7.80 -22.88
C LYS A 111 -8.63 6.57 -22.51
N ASN A 112 -8.04 5.38 -22.52
CA ASN A 112 -8.71 4.10 -22.22
C ASN A 112 -8.40 3.56 -20.80
N LEU A 113 -7.67 4.30 -19.98
CA LEU A 113 -7.35 3.88 -18.62
C LEU A 113 -8.63 3.87 -17.76
N THR A 114 -8.83 2.84 -16.96
CA THR A 114 -10.03 2.68 -16.11
C THR A 114 -9.65 2.57 -14.64
N ALA A 115 -10.61 2.76 -13.73
CA ALA A 115 -10.37 2.60 -12.30
C ALA A 115 -9.94 1.16 -11.95
N ARG A 116 -10.49 0.14 -12.64
CA ARG A 116 -10.04 -1.25 -12.50
C ARG A 116 -8.55 -1.38 -12.74
N HIS A 117 -8.05 -0.85 -13.86
CA HIS A 117 -6.62 -0.91 -14.20
C HIS A 117 -5.73 -0.30 -13.11
N VAL A 118 -6.16 0.83 -12.51
CA VAL A 118 -5.42 1.53 -11.45
C VAL A 118 -5.40 0.67 -10.18
N LEU A 119 -6.57 0.22 -9.72
CA LEU A 119 -6.70 -0.57 -8.48
C LEU A 119 -6.00 -1.94 -8.56
N SER A 120 -5.91 -2.55 -9.75
CA SER A 120 -5.26 -3.85 -9.97
C SER A 120 -3.79 -3.75 -10.39
N HIS A 121 -3.19 -2.55 -10.39
CA HIS A 121 -1.80 -2.34 -10.83
C HIS A 121 -1.50 -2.88 -12.24
N THR A 122 -2.45 -2.72 -13.17
CA THR A 122 -2.34 -3.18 -14.57
C THR A 122 -2.42 -2.03 -15.57
N THR A 123 -1.94 -0.85 -15.16
CA THR A 123 -1.94 0.38 -15.97
C THR A 123 -0.79 0.42 -16.99
N GLY A 124 0.28 -0.34 -16.76
CA GLY A 124 1.51 -0.22 -17.55
C GLY A 124 2.36 1.01 -17.22
N LEU A 125 2.02 1.76 -16.15
CA LEU A 125 2.78 2.91 -15.67
C LEU A 125 3.97 2.48 -14.81
N PRO A 126 5.11 3.19 -14.88
CA PRO A 126 6.23 2.95 -13.99
C PRO A 126 5.87 3.30 -12.54
N ASN A 127 6.61 2.74 -11.57
CA ASN A 127 6.58 3.27 -10.21
C ASN A 127 7.08 4.72 -10.26
N LEU A 128 6.35 5.66 -9.66
CA LEU A 128 6.73 7.08 -9.71
C LEU A 128 8.13 7.25 -9.11
N GLY A 129 9.00 7.92 -9.86
CA GLY A 129 10.31 8.38 -9.39
C GLY A 129 10.19 9.70 -8.61
N GLU A 130 11.34 10.25 -8.21
CA GLU A 130 11.45 11.43 -7.34
C GLU A 130 10.78 12.70 -7.90
N ASP A 131 10.53 12.78 -9.21
CA ASP A 131 9.97 13.97 -9.85
C ASP A 131 8.46 13.82 -10.16
N ILE A 132 7.66 14.38 -9.25
CA ILE A 132 6.19 14.43 -9.34
C ILE A 132 5.73 15.44 -10.41
N SER A 133 6.60 16.36 -10.85
CA SER A 133 6.30 17.35 -11.88
C SER A 133 6.47 16.83 -13.31
N SER A 134 7.18 15.71 -13.48
CA SER A 134 7.41 15.10 -14.79
C SER A 134 6.14 14.47 -15.41
N SER A 135 6.07 14.49 -16.74
CA SER A 135 5.03 13.79 -17.51
C SER A 135 5.09 12.28 -17.30
N LEU A 136 3.92 11.66 -17.18
CA LEU A 136 3.75 10.22 -17.05
C LEU A 136 3.66 9.58 -18.42
N SER A 137 4.65 8.74 -18.74
CA SER A 137 4.66 7.92 -19.95
C SER A 137 4.36 6.46 -19.63
N PHE A 138 3.61 5.82 -20.52
CA PHE A 138 3.39 4.38 -20.46
C PHE A 138 4.58 3.65 -21.06
N ASN A 139 4.90 2.47 -20.55
CA ASN A 139 5.84 1.58 -21.24
C ASN A 139 5.27 1.24 -22.64
N PRO A 140 6.03 1.42 -23.73
CA PRO A 140 5.52 1.14 -25.08
C PRO A 140 5.06 -0.32 -25.24
N ASN A 141 5.75 -1.25 -24.58
CA ASN A 141 5.49 -2.69 -24.67
C ASN A 141 4.44 -3.21 -23.67
N SER A 142 3.92 -2.38 -22.76
CA SER A 142 2.88 -2.82 -21.82
C SER A 142 1.50 -2.75 -22.45
N LYS A 143 0.62 -3.70 -22.14
CA LYS A 143 -0.82 -3.57 -22.45
C LYS A 143 -1.61 -3.30 -21.18
N LEU A 144 -2.72 -2.57 -21.32
CA LEU A 144 -3.67 -2.40 -20.23
C LEU A 144 -4.23 -3.77 -19.83
N GLY A 145 -4.38 -4.00 -18.52
CA GLY A 145 -4.90 -5.27 -18.00
C GLY A 145 -3.85 -6.38 -17.87
N GLU A 146 -2.66 -6.23 -18.47
CA GLU A 146 -1.56 -7.17 -18.23
C GLU A 146 -0.96 -6.91 -16.84
N THR A 147 -0.87 -7.96 -16.04
CA THR A 147 -0.32 -7.86 -14.68
C THR A 147 1.17 -7.55 -14.74
N TYR A 148 1.61 -6.53 -13.99
CA TYR A 148 3.03 -6.39 -13.69
C TYR A 148 3.50 -7.65 -12.96
N SER A 149 4.31 -8.48 -13.63
CA SER A 149 4.92 -9.65 -13.00
C SER A 149 5.96 -9.18 -11.97
N LEU A 150 5.54 -9.01 -10.71
CA LEU A 150 6.42 -8.71 -9.58
C LEU A 150 7.53 -9.76 -9.45
N LYS A 151 7.29 -11.01 -9.91
CA LYS A 151 8.22 -12.15 -9.84
C LYS A 151 9.58 -11.87 -10.48
N LYS A 152 9.69 -11.03 -11.53
CA LYS A 152 10.97 -10.86 -12.26
C LYS A 152 11.98 -9.91 -11.60
N LYS A 153 11.63 -9.18 -10.54
CA LYS A 153 12.49 -8.07 -10.02
C LYS A 153 12.55 -7.93 -8.49
N TRP A 154 12.24 -8.97 -7.71
CA TRP A 154 12.30 -8.91 -6.23
C TRP A 154 13.65 -8.40 -5.68
N LYS A 155 14.78 -8.74 -6.33
CA LYS A 155 16.12 -8.23 -5.94
C LYS A 155 16.30 -6.71 -6.09
N LYS A 156 15.53 -6.04 -6.96
CA LYS A 156 15.64 -4.59 -7.21
C LYS A 156 14.59 -3.80 -6.41
N ILE A 157 13.46 -4.43 -6.09
CA ILE A 157 12.33 -3.82 -5.37
C ILE A 157 12.68 -3.53 -3.91
N TRP A 158 13.46 -4.38 -3.24
CA TRP A 158 13.89 -4.14 -1.85
C TRP A 158 14.68 -2.83 -1.68
N ARG A 159 15.52 -2.46 -2.67
CA ARG A 159 16.27 -1.18 -2.67
C ARG A 159 15.43 0.05 -3.03
N ILE A 160 14.28 -0.14 -3.67
CA ILE A 160 13.35 0.93 -4.05
C ILE A 160 12.33 1.14 -2.92
N TRP A 161 11.93 0.08 -2.22
CA TRP A 161 11.02 0.11 -1.08
C TRP A 161 11.53 0.95 0.09
N LEU A 162 12.86 1.01 0.31
CA LEU A 162 13.45 1.89 1.33
C LEU A 162 13.45 3.38 0.94
N LYS A 163 13.27 3.72 -0.35
CA LYS A 163 13.40 5.09 -0.87
C LYS A 163 12.07 5.74 -1.27
N SER A 164 11.06 4.95 -1.65
CA SER A 164 9.78 5.48 -2.17
C SER A 164 8.66 5.48 -1.12
N MET A 165 8.99 5.76 0.14
CA MET A 165 8.02 5.89 1.23
C MET A 165 7.30 7.24 1.14
N CYS A 166 6.49 7.41 0.09
CA CYS A 166 5.40 8.37 -0.11
C CYS A 166 4.99 8.32 -1.59
N LEU A 167 3.73 8.60 -1.90
CA LEU A 167 3.14 8.69 -3.24
C LEU A 167 2.80 7.37 -3.94
N VAL A 168 1.73 6.75 -3.44
CA VAL A 168 0.61 6.43 -4.34
C VAL A 168 -0.61 6.90 -3.58
N LEU A 169 -1.28 7.90 -4.19
CA LEU A 169 -1.99 9.02 -3.57
C LEU A 169 -1.05 10.14 -3.13
#